data_AF-A0A3B0Y3U7-F1
#
_entry.id   AF-A0A3B0Y3U7-F1
#
_cell.length_a   1.000
_cell.length_b   1.000
_cell.length_c   1.000
_cell.angle_alpha   90.00
_cell.angle_beta   90.00
_cell.angle_gamma   90.00
#
_symmetry.space_group_name_H-M   'P 1'
#
loop_
_entity.id
_entity.type
_entity.pdbx_description
1 polymer ?
#
loop_
_entity_poly.entity_id
_entity_poly.type
_entity_poly.pdbx_seq_one_letter_code
_entity_poly.pdbx_strand_id
1 'polypeptide(L)'
;MGNAPSCKHVVSFLWTNALVVGALVFLVFTFIDPADIAIAMMLDVDEGVFRIQMYLFSFIFLWLAFAASTFLNCYFARMKYNFQNTIK
;
A
#
# COMPACT_ATOMS: atom_id res chain seq x y z
N MET A 1 -24.65 18.78 -7.55
CA MET A 1 -24.55 17.51 -8.30
C MET A 1 -23.69 16.56 -7.49
N GLY A 2 -24.24 15.41 -7.10
CA GLY A 2 -23.68 14.50 -6.11
C GLY A 2 -22.40 13.82 -6.58
N ASN A 3 -21.25 14.34 -6.14
CA ASN A 3 -19.92 13.80 -6.43
C ASN A 3 -19.38 12.97 -5.26
N ALA A 4 -20.22 12.18 -4.61
CA ALA A 4 -19.71 11.18 -3.67
C ALA A 4 -19.07 10.07 -4.53
N PRO A 5 -17.79 9.71 -4.32
CA PRO A 5 -17.19 8.61 -5.05
C PRO A 5 -18.06 7.37 -4.83
N SER A 6 -18.68 6.86 -5.89
CA SER A 6 -19.49 5.65 -5.78
C SER A 6 -18.59 4.54 -5.23
N CYS A 7 -19.09 3.77 -4.26
CA CYS A 7 -18.35 2.71 -3.58
C CYS A 7 -17.63 1.77 -4.59
N LYS A 8 -18.22 1.58 -5.78
CA LYS A 8 -17.63 0.82 -6.90
C LYS A 8 -16.25 1.34 -7.35
N HIS A 9 -16.06 2.66 -7.44
CA HIS A 9 -14.79 3.26 -7.85
C HIS A 9 -13.71 3.09 -6.79
N VAL A 10 -14.09 3.19 -5.51
CA VAL A 10 -13.16 3.00 -4.38
C VAL A 10 -12.70 1.54 -4.33
N VAL A 11 -13.62 0.59 -4.47
CA VAL A 11 -13.30 -0.84 -4.49
C VAL A 11 -12.42 -1.20 -5.69
N SER A 12 -12.74 -0.69 -6.89
CA SER A 12 -11.93 -0.91 -8.09
C SER A 12 -10.50 -0.36 -7.93
N PHE A 13 -10.35 0.82 -7.34
CA PHE A 13 -9.04 1.39 -7.03
C PHE A 13 -8.28 0.54 -5.99
N LEU A 14 -8.91 0.20 -4.86
CA LEU A 14 -8.27 -0.58 -3.80
C LEU A 14 -7.79 -1.94 -4.29
N TRP A 15 -8.60 -2.62 -5.12
CA TRP A 15 -8.23 -3.90 -5.73
C TRP A 15 -7.03 -3.78 -6.67
N THR A 16 -7.05 -2.79 -7.55
CA THR A 16 -5.95 -2.56 -8.49
C THR A 16 -4.66 -2.20 -7.75
N ASN A 17 -4.76 -1.37 -6.70
CA ASN A 17 -3.64 -1.05 -5.82
C ASN A 17 -3.10 -2.29 -5.11
N ALA A 18 -3.97 -3.21 -4.68
CA ALA A 18 -3.57 -4.47 -4.05
C ALA A 18 -2.72 -5.33 -4.99
N LEU A 19 -3.09 -5.42 -6.28
CA LEU A 19 -2.33 -6.18 -7.28
C LEU A 19 -0.95 -5.57 -7.53
N VAL A 20 -0.86 -4.24 -7.62
CA VAL A 20 0.42 -3.54 -7.82
C VAL A 20 1.35 -3.75 -6.63
N VAL A 21 0.85 -3.59 -5.41
CA VAL A 21 1.65 -3.84 -4.20
C VAL A 21 2.00 -5.31 -4.08
N GLY A 22 1.09 -6.23 -4.42
CA GLY A 22 1.37 -7.67 -4.44
C GLY A 22 2.53 -8.02 -5.38
N ALA A 23 2.53 -7.48 -6.59
CA ALA A 23 3.63 -7.66 -7.54
C ALA A 23 4.95 -7.06 -7.03
N LEU A 24 4.91 -5.88 -6.40
CA LEU A 24 6.09 -5.25 -5.81
C LEU A 24 6.67 -6.08 -4.68
N VAL A 25 5.83 -6.52 -3.75
CA VAL A 25 6.20 -7.36 -2.61
C VAL A 25 6.76 -8.69 -3.08
N PHE A 26 6.12 -9.32 -4.06
CA PHE A 26 6.61 -10.55 -4.69
C PHE A 26 8.01 -10.35 -5.29
N LEU A 27 8.22 -9.24 -6.02
CA LEU A 27 9.51 -8.94 -6.64
C LEU A 27 10.59 -8.68 -5.58
N VAL A 28 10.30 -7.90 -4.54
CA VAL A 28 11.26 -7.60 -3.47
C VAL A 28 11.68 -8.87 -2.74
N PHE A 29 10.72 -9.68 -2.33
CA PHE A 29 11.03 -10.89 -1.58
C PHE A 29 11.54 -12.05 -2.45
N THR A 30 11.47 -11.94 -3.78
CA THR A 30 12.22 -12.84 -4.67
C THR A 30 13.73 -12.68 -4.48
N PHE A 31 14.20 -11.48 -4.13
CA PHE A 31 15.63 -11.21 -3.89
C PHE A 31 16.04 -11.30 -2.43
N ILE A 32 15.11 -11.09 -1.50
CA ILE A 32 15.38 -11.03 -0.07
C ILE A 32 14.38 -11.96 0.63
N ASP A 33 14.77 -13.17 1.02
CA ASP A 33 13.84 -14.06 1.73
C ASP A 33 13.72 -13.63 3.21
N PRO A 34 12.50 -13.49 3.77
CA PRO A 34 12.32 -13.12 5.18
C PRO A 34 12.97 -14.12 6.16
N ALA A 35 13.10 -15.39 5.79
CA ALA A 35 13.73 -16.41 6.62
C ALA A 35 15.25 -16.16 6.74
N ASP A 36 15.89 -15.73 5.66
CA ASP A 36 17.32 -15.38 5.65
C ASP A 36 17.60 -14.19 6.59
N ILE A 37 16.68 -13.21 6.61
CA ILE A 37 16.72 -12.09 7.56
C ILE A 37 16.57 -12.56 9.01
N ALA A 38 15.66 -13.50 9.29
CA ALA A 38 15.45 -14.00 10.65
C ALA A 38 16.72 -14.68 11.21
N ILE A 39 17.40 -15.46 10.38
CA ILE A 39 18.67 -16.11 10.70
C ILE A 39 19.77 -15.05 10.90
N ALA A 40 19.86 -14.07 10.00
CA ALA A 40 20.86 -12.99 10.08
C ALA A 40 20.68 -12.11 11.33
N MET A 41 19.45 -11.96 11.83
CA MET A 41 19.15 -11.21 13.05
C MET A 41 19.17 -12.06 14.32
N MET A 42 19.52 -13.34 14.24
CA MET A 42 19.53 -14.30 15.36
C MET A 42 18.21 -14.31 16.15
N LEU A 43 17.07 -14.26 15.45
CA LEU A 43 15.76 -14.34 16.10
C LEU A 43 15.42 -15.80 16.45
N ASP A 44 15.13 -16.06 17.72
CA ASP A 44 14.63 -17.36 18.21
C ASP A 44 13.14 -17.51 17.88
N VAL A 45 12.81 -17.64 16.59
CA VAL A 45 11.43 -17.71 16.10
C VAL A 45 11.31 -18.80 15.05
N ASP A 46 10.15 -19.47 15.02
CA ASP A 46 9.82 -20.42 13.96
C ASP A 46 9.87 -19.74 12.58
N GLU A 47 10.81 -20.18 11.74
CA GLU A 47 11.09 -19.59 10.42
C GLU A 47 9.85 -19.57 9.52
N GLY A 48 9.00 -20.60 9.60
CA GLY A 48 7.79 -20.72 8.81
C GLY A 48 6.75 -19.67 9.20
N VAL A 49 6.52 -19.52 10.52
CA VAL A 49 5.59 -18.52 11.06
C VAL A 49 6.09 -17.10 10.78
N PHE A 50 7.37 -16.82 11.02
CA PHE A 50 7.95 -15.49 10.80
C PHE A 50 7.86 -15.08 9.33
N ARG A 51 8.14 -16.01 8.41
CA ARG A 51 8.06 -15.77 6.98
C ARG A 51 6.65 -15.35 6.55
N ILE A 52 5.62 -16.06 6.98
CA ILE A 52 4.22 -15.72 6.68
C ILE A 52 3.84 -14.36 7.28
N GLN A 53 4.26 -14.09 8.52
CA GLN A 53 3.99 -12.82 9.18
C GLN A 53 4.61 -11.64 8.44
N MET A 54 5.88 -11.73 8.03
CA MET A 54 6.56 -10.69 7.28
C MET A 54 5.91 -10.45 5.92
N TYR A 55 5.58 -11.51 5.18
CA TYR A 55 4.89 -11.39 3.89
C TYR A 55 3.55 -10.65 4.04
N LEU A 56 2.72 -11.08 4.98
CA LEU A 56 1.40 -10.50 5.22
C LEU A 56 1.51 -9.04 5.71
N PHE A 57 2.41 -8.79 6.67
CA PHE A 57 2.63 -7.47 7.24
C PHE A 57 3.09 -6.48 6.17
N SER A 58 4.15 -6.81 5.42
CA SER A 58 4.68 -5.95 4.36
C SER A 58 3.62 -5.68 3.28
N PHE A 59 2.84 -6.68 2.89
CA PHE A 59 1.76 -6.50 1.93
C PHE A 59 0.68 -5.53 2.44
N ILE A 60 0.12 -5.77 3.62
CA ILE A 60 -0.95 -4.93 4.17
C ILE A 60 -0.44 -3.51 4.42
N PHE A 61 0.76 -3.38 5.00
CA PHE A 61 1.37 -2.10 5.29
C PHE A 61 1.59 -1.27 4.03
N LEU A 62 2.21 -1.84 2.99
CA LEU A 62 2.43 -1.13 1.73
C LEU A 62 1.13 -0.84 1.00
N TRP A 63 0.15 -1.75 1.04
CA TRP A 63 -1.14 -1.55 0.39
C TRP A 63 -1.89 -0.36 0.99
N LEU A 64 -1.94 -0.27 2.31
CA LEU A 64 -2.54 0.87 3.02
C LEU A 64 -1.72 2.15 2.85
N ALA A 65 -0.39 2.08 2.90
CA ALA A 65 0.48 3.24 2.70
C ALA A 65 0.27 3.85 1.30
N PHE A 66 0.28 3.03 0.25
CA PHE A 66 0.07 3.49 -1.13
C PHE A 66 -1.34 4.04 -1.34
N ALA A 67 -2.35 3.41 -0.73
CA ALA A 67 -3.71 3.94 -0.75
C ALA A 67 -3.76 5.32 -0.08
N ALA A 68 -3.20 5.46 1.13
CA ALA A 68 -3.16 6.71 1.87
C ALA A 68 -2.40 7.82 1.13
N SER A 69 -1.23 7.51 0.55
CA SER A 69 -0.46 8.47 -0.26
C SER A 69 -1.27 8.95 -1.47
N THR A 70 -2.00 8.06 -2.13
CA THR A 70 -2.86 8.43 -3.27
C THR A 70 -4.01 9.33 -2.83
N PHE A 71 -4.67 9.00 -1.70
CA PHE A 71 -5.73 9.83 -1.14
C PHE A 71 -5.23 11.22 -0.75
N LEU A 72 -4.06 11.32 -0.11
CA LEU A 72 -3.45 12.60 0.25
C LEU A 72 -3.10 13.43 -0.99
N ASN A 73 -2.51 12.82 -2.02
CA ASN A 73 -2.21 13.51 -3.28
C ASN A 73 -3.48 14.07 -3.93
N CYS A 74 -4.54 13.27 -4.02
CA CYS A 74 -5.83 13.72 -4.55
C CYS A 74 -6.44 14.85 -3.70
N TYR A 75 -6.31 14.77 -2.38
CA TYR A 75 -6.79 15.82 -1.48
C TYR A 75 -6.05 17.14 -1.67
N PHE A 76 -4.72 17.13 -1.70
CA PHE A 76 -3.91 18.33 -1.92
C PHE A 76 -4.10 18.92 -3.32
N ALA A 77 -4.21 18.06 -4.35
CA ALA A 77 -4.52 18.51 -5.70
C ALA A 77 -5.88 19.23 -5.77
N ARG A 78 -6.89 18.71 -5.06
CA ARG A 78 -8.21 19.35 -4.97
C ARG A 78 -8.17 20.69 -4.23
N MET A 79 -7.44 20.77 -3.11
CA MET A 79 -7.24 22.05 -2.41
C MET A 79 -6.61 23.11 -3.33
N LYS A 80 -5.53 22.73 -4.04
CA LYS A 80 -4.85 23.62 -4.97
C LYS A 80 -5.77 24.12 -6.10
N TYR A 81 -6.54 23.21 -6.71
CA TYR A 81 -7.52 23.56 -7.74
C TYR A 81 -8.58 24.54 -7.23
N ASN A 82 -9.13 24.31 -6.05
CA ASN A 82 -10.12 25.20 -5.46
C ASN A 82 -9.53 26.59 -5.18
N PHE A 83 -8.33 26.67 -4.61
CA PHE A 83 -7.66 27.93 -4.32
C PHE A 83 -7.40 28.77 -5.58
N GLN A 84 -6.95 28.13 -6.68
CA GLN A 84 -6.73 28.83 -7.96
C GLN A 84 -8.00 29.37 -8.60
N ASN A 85 -9.14 28.70 -8.41
CA ASN A 85 -10.43 29.13 -8.97
C ASN A 85 -11.17 30.14 -8.09
N THR A 86 -10.81 30.32 -6.82
CA THR A 86 -11.35 31.38 -5.95
C THR A 86 -10.69 32.74 -6.22
N ILE A 87 -9.51 32.77 -6.82
CA ILE A 87 -8.74 34.00 -7.11
C ILE A 87 -9.09 34.58 -8.50
N LYS A 88 -9.77 33.80 -9.35
CA LYS A 88 -10.33 34.27 -10.64
C LYS A 88 -11.77 34.73 -10.46
#